data_AF-A0A7X9M6C8-F1
#
_entry.id   AF-A0A7X9M6C8-F1
#
_cell.length_a   1.000
_cell.length_b   1.000
_cell.length_c   1.000
_cell.angle_alpha   90.00
_cell.angle_beta   90.00
_cell.angle_gamma   90.00
#
_symmetry.space_group_name_H-M   'P 1'
#
loop_
_entity.id
_entity.type
_entity.pdbx_description
1 polymer ?
#
loop_
_entity_poly.entity_id
_entity_poly.type
_entity_poly.pdbx_seq_one_letter_code
_entity_poly.pdbx_strand_id
1 'polypeptide(L)'
;MTKWGNFQLTNTDDLFVSPNFYNYVLQTVEKYDKYDSIAGISLYTHLWNVGVSRPFIPQYNGFDVYFLQYAQSWGQVWTKRMWNQFYNWYITNKNNWKGDVELPNNIQTWPDSSWLKYFISYVTNTNRYFVYPYFSLTTNFTDVGTHNKLVNTSFQVPLLTYDINHYNLPKFNDKSLKYDVFFEQLNLADEIGFPSDEMCIDLFGNKNNTNNRRYWLTNRHLDYMVIKEFALQLKPHELNVIYDLSGKGIFLYDTFYKGNKIVHNEIKLLKASEVRYDVRAVSNKRLLSLLWYELKNKFYRVIKK
;
A
#
# COMPACT_ATOMS: atom_id res chain seq x y z
N MET A 1 21.32 15.84 -0.92
CA MET A 1 21.50 14.67 -0.04
C MET A 1 22.20 15.14 1.24
N THR A 2 21.52 15.09 2.39
CA THR A 2 22.04 15.69 3.64
C THR A 2 22.32 14.59 4.65
N LYS A 3 23.54 14.54 5.17
CA LYS A 3 24.00 13.53 6.14
C LYS A 3 23.72 14.05 7.56
N TRP A 4 22.92 13.33 8.33
CA TRP A 4 22.63 13.63 9.72
C TRP A 4 23.10 12.45 10.59
N GLY A 5 24.29 12.55 11.18
CA GLY A 5 24.88 11.48 11.98
C GLY A 5 25.09 10.17 11.19
N ASN A 6 24.52 9.06 11.68
CA ASN A 6 24.68 7.69 11.15
C ASN A 6 23.63 7.27 10.12
N PHE A 7 22.67 8.15 9.78
CA PHE A 7 21.62 7.84 8.81
C PHE A 7 21.59 8.86 7.67
N GLN A 8 20.99 8.45 6.56
CA GLN A 8 20.88 9.25 5.35
C GLN A 8 19.42 9.59 5.09
N LEU A 9 19.13 10.88 4.93
CA LEU A 9 17.84 11.37 4.45
C LEU A 9 18.01 11.81 2.99
N THR A 10 17.25 11.20 2.10
CA THR A 10 17.12 11.66 0.71
C THR A 10 15.86 12.51 0.60
N ASN A 11 16.03 13.83 0.67
CA ASN A 11 15.00 14.78 0.29
C ASN A 11 15.02 14.92 -1.24
N THR A 12 13.87 14.73 -1.89
CA THR A 12 13.66 15.23 -3.26
C THR A 12 13.24 16.70 -3.13
N ASP A 13 13.60 17.56 -4.08
CA ASP A 13 13.38 19.02 -3.99
C ASP A 13 11.89 19.41 -3.83
N ASP A 14 10.98 18.47 -4.07
CA ASP A 14 9.52 18.61 -4.06
C ASP A 14 8.82 18.21 -2.74
N LEU A 15 9.57 17.94 -1.66
CA LEU A 15 8.99 17.49 -0.39
C LEU A 15 8.89 18.60 0.64
N PHE A 16 7.76 18.63 1.33
CA PHE A 16 7.63 19.37 2.58
C PHE A 16 7.69 18.43 3.75
N VAL A 17 8.47 18.84 4.74
CA VAL A 17 8.86 18.03 5.89
C VAL A 17 8.28 18.66 7.15
N SER A 18 7.62 17.85 7.97
CA SER A 18 7.17 18.24 9.30
C SER A 18 8.36 18.64 10.16
N PRO A 19 8.27 19.68 11.00
CA PRO A 19 9.35 20.04 11.93
C PRO A 19 9.68 18.90 12.90
N ASN A 20 8.76 17.95 13.12
CA ASN A 20 8.89 16.86 14.07
C ASN A 20 9.56 15.61 13.47
N PHE A 21 10.02 15.67 12.21
CA PHE A 21 10.60 14.49 11.53
C PHE A 21 11.82 13.94 12.26
N TYR A 22 12.66 14.80 12.82
CA TYR A 22 13.94 14.41 13.40
C TYR A 22 13.77 13.48 14.61
N ASN A 23 12.82 13.80 15.51
CA ASN A 23 12.56 12.97 16.68
C ASN A 23 12.05 11.57 16.30
N TYR A 24 11.15 11.50 15.31
CA TYR A 24 10.69 10.23 14.75
C TYR A 24 11.84 9.39 14.18
N VAL A 25 12.72 10.01 13.40
CA VAL A 25 13.87 9.31 12.83
C VAL A 25 14.79 8.76 13.92
N LEU A 26 15.11 9.55 14.94
CA LEU A 26 15.95 9.09 16.04
C LEU A 26 15.37 7.84 16.71
N GLN A 27 14.10 7.89 17.12
CA GLN A 27 13.47 6.79 17.86
C GLN A 27 13.27 5.55 16.98
N THR A 28 12.88 5.72 15.72
CA THR A 28 12.69 4.57 14.80
C THR A 28 14.01 3.94 14.38
N VAL A 29 15.07 4.73 14.15
CA VAL A 29 16.41 4.20 13.89
C VAL A 29 16.92 3.45 15.12
N GLU A 30 16.84 4.05 16.31
CA GLU A 30 17.26 3.39 17.56
C GLU A 30 16.52 2.07 17.77
N LYS A 31 15.21 2.05 17.54
CA LYS A 31 14.37 0.86 17.69
C LYS A 31 14.68 -0.21 16.65
N TYR A 32 14.79 0.16 15.37
CA TYR A 32 14.70 -0.78 14.26
C TYR A 32 16.02 -1.05 13.54
N ASP A 33 17.09 -0.29 13.78
CA ASP A 33 18.36 -0.49 13.07
C ASP A 33 18.94 -1.88 13.30
N LYS A 34 18.70 -2.54 14.44
CA LYS A 34 19.20 -3.90 14.68
C LYS A 34 18.32 -5.01 14.13
N TYR A 35 17.12 -4.70 13.64
CA TYR A 35 16.21 -5.70 13.08
C TYR A 35 16.55 -5.94 11.62
N ASP A 36 17.05 -7.15 11.33
CA ASP A 36 17.39 -7.56 9.97
C ASP A 36 16.18 -7.48 9.03
N SER A 37 14.99 -7.82 9.53
CA SER A 37 13.72 -7.72 8.82
C SER A 37 13.31 -6.30 8.42
N ILE A 38 14.02 -5.26 8.87
CA ILE A 38 13.76 -3.87 8.49
C ILE A 38 14.79 -3.40 7.46
N ALA A 39 14.28 -3.00 6.30
CA ALA A 39 15.05 -2.54 5.15
C ALA A 39 15.06 -1.02 4.99
N GLY A 40 14.21 -0.29 5.71
CA GLY A 40 14.12 1.17 5.65
C GLY A 40 13.06 1.72 6.57
N ILE A 41 13.08 3.04 6.76
CA ILE A 41 12.08 3.78 7.51
C ILE A 41 11.49 4.84 6.57
N SER A 42 10.18 4.95 6.58
CA SER A 42 9.42 5.95 5.84
C SER A 42 9.08 7.13 6.75
N LEU A 43 9.16 8.33 6.21
CA LEU A 43 8.54 9.55 6.74
C LEU A 43 7.19 9.82 6.08
N TYR A 44 6.94 9.19 4.94
CA TYR A 44 5.69 9.29 4.20
C TYR A 44 4.73 8.15 4.59
N THR A 45 3.41 8.39 4.52
CA THR A 45 2.41 7.33 4.66
C THR A 45 1.48 7.26 3.45
N HIS A 46 1.23 6.05 2.94
CA HIS A 46 0.33 5.86 1.81
C HIS A 46 -1.13 6.00 2.28
N LEU A 47 -1.92 6.80 1.56
CA LEU A 47 -3.38 6.84 1.72
C LEU A 47 -4.15 6.20 0.56
N TRP A 48 -3.42 5.60 -0.37
CA TRP A 48 -3.93 4.83 -1.49
C TRP A 48 -2.96 3.70 -1.84
N ASN A 49 -3.51 2.61 -2.38
CA ASN A 49 -2.75 1.56 -3.02
C ASN A 49 -2.39 2.03 -4.43
N VAL A 50 -1.11 2.33 -4.64
CA VAL A 50 -0.56 2.84 -5.92
C VAL A 50 -0.72 1.87 -7.08
N GLY A 51 -0.92 0.58 -6.82
CA GLY A 51 -1.10 -0.43 -7.87
C GLY A 51 -2.50 -0.49 -8.46
N VAL A 52 -3.52 -0.07 -7.70
CA VAL A 52 -4.93 -0.13 -8.10
C VAL A 52 -5.68 1.21 -8.03
N SER A 53 -5.02 2.27 -7.56
CA SER A 53 -5.62 3.61 -7.38
C SER A 53 -6.85 3.61 -6.46
N ARG A 54 -6.85 2.76 -5.44
CA ARG A 54 -7.90 2.69 -4.41
C ARG A 54 -7.41 3.23 -3.07
N PRO A 55 -8.26 3.82 -2.22
CA PRO A 55 -7.85 4.27 -0.89
C PRO A 55 -7.24 3.12 -0.08
N PHE A 56 -6.14 3.41 0.61
CA PHE A 56 -5.49 2.51 1.54
C PHE A 56 -5.52 3.17 2.89
N ILE A 57 -5.95 2.43 3.90
CA ILE A 57 -5.96 2.85 5.28
C ILE A 57 -5.37 1.66 6.03
N PRO A 58 -4.16 1.73 6.59
CA PRO A 58 -3.69 0.65 7.44
C PRO A 58 -4.63 0.55 8.65
N GLN A 59 -4.97 -0.66 9.06
CA GLN A 59 -5.73 -0.91 10.29
C GLN A 59 -4.96 -0.26 11.45
N TYR A 60 -5.64 0.44 12.35
CA TYR A 60 -4.98 1.08 13.48
C TYR A 60 -5.08 0.18 14.71
N ASN A 61 -3.94 -0.26 15.25
CA ASN A 61 -3.86 -1.16 16.39
C ASN A 61 -3.27 -0.49 17.65
N GLY A 62 -3.20 0.85 17.68
CA GLY A 62 -2.71 1.64 18.82
C GLY A 62 -1.21 1.90 18.86
N PHE A 63 -0.44 1.38 17.90
CA PHE A 63 0.96 1.77 17.68
C PHE A 63 1.06 2.95 16.70
N ASP A 64 2.21 3.64 16.73
CA ASP A 64 2.44 4.79 15.86
C ASP A 64 3.00 4.42 14.49
N VAL A 65 3.35 3.14 14.29
CA VAL A 65 3.88 2.61 13.03
C VAL A 65 3.26 1.28 12.64
N TYR A 66 3.29 0.99 11.35
CA TYR A 66 3.02 -0.30 10.73
C TYR A 66 4.15 -0.69 9.78
N PHE A 67 4.15 -1.93 9.29
CA PHE A 67 5.17 -2.43 8.39
C PHE A 67 4.59 -2.75 7.02
N LEU A 68 5.31 -2.40 5.95
CA LEU A 68 4.84 -2.60 4.58
C LEU A 68 6.01 -3.05 3.69
N GLN A 69 5.78 -4.06 2.83
CA GLN A 69 6.77 -4.53 1.85
C GLN A 69 6.81 -3.66 0.58
N TYR A 70 6.65 -2.35 0.75
CA TYR A 70 6.65 -1.38 -0.32
C TYR A 70 7.64 -0.27 0.07
N ALA A 71 8.64 -0.02 -0.75
CA ALA A 71 9.54 1.12 -0.57
C ALA A 71 8.90 2.37 -1.21
N GLN A 72 9.30 3.55 -0.77
CA GLN A 72 8.82 4.83 -1.32
C GLN A 72 9.98 5.84 -1.52
N SER A 73 9.71 6.89 -2.30
CA SER A 73 10.69 7.92 -2.70
C SER A 73 10.39 9.35 -2.19
N TRP A 74 9.41 9.51 -1.30
CA TRP A 74 8.89 10.75 -0.72
C TRP A 74 9.24 10.95 0.75
N GLY A 75 10.42 10.49 1.18
CA GLY A 75 10.94 10.71 2.53
C GLY A 75 11.38 9.41 3.15
N GLN A 76 12.49 8.87 2.67
CA GLN A 76 13.03 7.59 3.09
C GLN A 76 14.31 7.78 3.89
N VAL A 77 14.47 6.94 4.91
CA VAL A 77 15.60 6.92 5.82
C VAL A 77 16.22 5.53 5.80
N TRP A 78 17.52 5.50 5.55
CA TRP A 78 18.32 4.29 5.64
C TRP A 78 19.51 4.51 6.57
N THR A 79 19.78 3.49 7.37
CA THR A 79 21.07 3.36 8.04
C THR A 79 22.08 2.73 7.07
N LYS A 80 23.37 2.81 7.41
CA LYS A 80 24.43 2.18 6.62
C LYS A 80 24.19 0.68 6.41
N ARG A 81 23.67 -0.01 7.43
CA ARG A 81 23.33 -1.43 7.34
C ARG A 81 22.24 -1.67 6.29
N MET A 82 21.11 -0.96 6.41
CA MET A 82 19.97 -1.11 5.51
C MET A 82 20.38 -0.89 4.04
N TRP A 83 21.12 0.20 3.79
CA TRP A 83 21.60 0.52 2.45
C TRP A 83 22.56 -0.54 1.90
N ASN A 84 23.55 -0.96 2.70
CA ASN A 84 24.52 -1.96 2.27
C ASN A 84 23.86 -3.31 1.94
N GLN A 85 22.85 -3.72 2.70
CA GLN A 85 22.09 -4.94 2.42
C GLN A 85 21.36 -4.85 1.07
N PHE A 86 20.66 -3.75 0.80
CA PHE A 86 20.04 -3.51 -0.50
C PHE A 86 21.09 -3.51 -1.63
N TYR A 87 22.18 -2.75 -1.45
CA TYR A 87 23.22 -2.63 -2.47
C TYR A 87 23.85 -3.97 -2.81
N ASN A 88 24.20 -4.77 -1.79
CA ASN A 88 24.73 -6.12 -1.97
C ASN A 88 23.74 -7.04 -2.69
N TRP A 89 22.45 -6.98 -2.33
CA TRP A 89 21.43 -7.72 -3.06
C TRP A 89 21.32 -7.25 -4.52
N TYR A 90 21.35 -5.94 -4.76
CA TYR A 90 21.18 -5.34 -6.08
C TYR A 90 22.30 -5.73 -7.06
N ILE A 91 23.57 -5.66 -6.63
CA ILE A 91 24.70 -6.02 -7.51
C ILE A 91 24.64 -7.48 -7.96
N THR A 92 24.10 -8.37 -7.12
CA THR A 92 23.97 -9.81 -7.41
C THR A 92 22.71 -10.12 -8.23
N ASN A 93 21.60 -9.41 -7.97
CA ASN A 93 20.28 -9.80 -8.47
C ASN A 93 19.71 -8.89 -9.57
N LYS A 94 20.31 -7.73 -9.91
CA LYS A 94 19.71 -6.76 -10.86
C LYS A 94 19.29 -7.35 -12.22
N ASN A 95 20.00 -8.37 -12.71
CA ASN A 95 19.66 -9.02 -14.00
C ASN A 95 18.49 -10.01 -13.87
N ASN A 96 18.25 -10.55 -12.68
CA ASN A 96 17.10 -11.39 -12.34
C ASN A 96 16.34 -10.78 -11.15
N TRP A 97 16.03 -9.48 -11.27
CA TRP A 97 15.60 -8.68 -10.12
C TRP A 97 14.29 -9.17 -9.51
N LYS A 98 13.41 -9.79 -10.29
CA LYS A 98 12.12 -10.30 -9.82
C LYS A 98 12.31 -11.49 -8.87
N GLY A 99 13.27 -12.39 -9.15
CA GLY A 99 13.38 -13.66 -8.43
C GLY A 99 12.09 -14.48 -8.55
N ASP A 100 11.71 -15.15 -7.45
CA ASP A 100 10.56 -16.07 -7.38
C ASP A 100 9.31 -15.44 -6.73
N VAL A 101 9.36 -14.14 -6.39
CA VAL A 101 8.24 -13.47 -5.73
C VAL A 101 7.21 -12.92 -6.71
N GLU A 102 5.96 -12.87 -6.24
CA GLU A 102 4.88 -12.17 -6.90
C GLU A 102 5.01 -10.67 -6.64
N LEU A 103 4.88 -9.87 -7.70
CA LEU A 103 4.90 -8.41 -7.61
C LEU A 103 3.70 -7.81 -8.35
N PRO A 104 3.13 -6.70 -7.88
CA PRO A 104 2.10 -5.97 -8.60
C PRO A 104 2.51 -5.64 -10.03
N ASN A 105 1.57 -5.79 -10.98
CA ASN A 105 1.83 -5.59 -12.40
C ASN A 105 2.37 -4.18 -12.72
N ASN A 106 1.92 -3.16 -12.00
CA ASN A 106 2.40 -1.79 -12.19
C ASN A 106 3.89 -1.64 -11.90
N ILE A 107 4.45 -2.40 -10.94
CA ILE A 107 5.90 -2.37 -10.66
C ILE A 107 6.67 -3.10 -11.76
N GLN A 108 6.11 -4.19 -12.29
CA GLN A 108 6.73 -4.97 -13.37
C GLN A 108 6.90 -4.16 -14.66
N THR A 109 6.01 -3.19 -14.91
CA THR A 109 6.08 -2.31 -16.09
C THR A 109 6.99 -1.09 -15.91
N TRP A 110 7.58 -0.88 -14.72
CA TRP A 110 8.51 0.23 -14.50
C TRP A 110 9.82 0.04 -15.29
N PRO A 111 10.40 1.14 -15.80
CA PRO A 111 11.64 1.08 -16.55
C PRO A 111 12.80 0.60 -15.67
N ASP A 112 13.84 0.04 -16.29
CA ASP A 112 15.04 -0.45 -15.58
C ASP A 112 15.86 0.67 -14.95
N SER A 113 15.59 1.94 -15.28
CA SER A 113 16.14 3.09 -14.57
C SER A 113 15.47 3.35 -13.21
N SER A 114 14.33 2.71 -12.92
CA SER A 114 13.62 2.90 -11.66
C SER A 114 14.27 2.11 -10.53
N TRP A 115 15.11 2.76 -9.73
CA TRP A 115 15.73 2.13 -8.55
C TRP A 115 14.68 1.55 -7.58
N LEU A 116 13.50 2.17 -7.50
CA LEU A 116 12.43 1.78 -6.59
C LEU A 116 11.87 0.39 -6.91
N LYS A 117 11.81 0.03 -8.21
CA LYS A 117 11.45 -1.32 -8.68
C LYS A 117 12.34 -2.38 -8.05
N TYR A 118 13.66 -2.16 -8.09
CA TYR A 118 14.65 -3.07 -7.51
C TYR A 118 14.56 -3.12 -5.99
N PHE A 119 14.34 -1.98 -5.34
CA PHE A 119 14.22 -1.93 -3.88
C PHE A 119 12.98 -2.67 -3.39
N ILE A 120 11.82 -2.46 -4.02
CA ILE A 120 10.59 -3.20 -3.69
C ILE A 120 10.80 -4.71 -3.89
N SER A 121 11.46 -5.09 -4.98
CA SER A 121 11.77 -6.49 -5.22
C SER A 121 12.73 -7.08 -4.18
N TYR A 122 13.77 -6.35 -3.79
CA TYR A 122 14.67 -6.72 -2.68
C TYR A 122 13.89 -6.99 -1.40
N VAL A 123 13.04 -6.05 -1.00
CA VAL A 123 12.25 -6.12 0.24
C VAL A 123 11.32 -7.33 0.21
N THR A 124 10.68 -7.59 -0.93
CA THR A 124 9.76 -8.72 -1.11
C THR A 124 10.53 -10.06 -1.11
N ASN A 125 11.59 -10.19 -1.91
CA ASN A 125 12.41 -11.41 -1.99
C ASN A 125 13.10 -11.79 -0.67
N THR A 126 13.41 -10.81 0.17
CA THR A 126 14.12 -11.02 1.44
C THR A 126 13.20 -11.02 2.67
N ASN A 127 11.88 -10.98 2.45
CA ASN A 127 10.87 -10.87 3.51
C ASN A 127 11.20 -9.74 4.52
N ARG A 128 11.60 -8.60 3.98
CA ARG A 128 11.88 -7.38 4.74
C ARG A 128 10.72 -6.40 4.62
N TYR A 129 10.78 -5.34 5.41
CA TYR A 129 9.73 -4.34 5.48
C TYR A 129 10.32 -2.94 5.64
N PHE A 130 9.56 -1.95 5.18
CA PHE A 130 9.72 -0.56 5.61
C PHE A 130 8.86 -0.31 6.85
N VAL A 131 9.37 0.52 7.75
CA VAL A 131 8.60 1.08 8.87
C VAL A 131 7.83 2.30 8.37
N TYR A 132 6.51 2.29 8.45
CA TYR A 132 5.67 3.39 8.03
C TYR A 132 4.95 4.02 9.23
N PRO A 133 4.90 5.36 9.33
CA PRO A 133 4.13 6.03 10.35
C PRO A 133 2.65 6.04 9.95
N TYR A 134 1.74 6.01 10.93
CA TYR A 134 0.31 6.25 10.64
C TYR A 134 0.03 7.71 10.24
N PHE A 135 0.82 8.66 10.76
CA PHE A 135 0.74 10.07 10.42
C PHE A 135 2.00 10.51 9.69
N SER A 136 1.83 11.05 8.48
CA SER A 136 2.96 11.41 7.63
C SER A 136 3.79 12.55 8.23
N LEU A 137 5.11 12.44 8.13
CA LEU A 137 6.08 13.48 8.46
C LEU A 137 6.63 14.17 7.20
N THR A 138 6.31 13.65 6.02
CA THR A 138 6.56 14.32 4.73
C THR A 138 5.31 14.31 3.86
N THR A 139 5.20 15.27 2.96
CA THR A 139 4.15 15.32 1.93
C THR A 139 4.75 15.83 0.64
N ASN A 140 4.24 15.33 -0.49
CA ASN A 140 4.76 15.69 -1.80
C ASN A 140 4.01 16.91 -2.33
N PHE A 141 4.71 18.04 -2.49
CA PHE A 141 4.26 19.10 -3.36
C PHE A 141 4.63 18.67 -4.77
N THR A 142 3.68 18.14 -5.52
CA THR A 142 3.91 17.69 -6.90
C THR A 142 4.27 18.90 -7.77
N ASP A 143 5.51 19.37 -7.68
CA ASP A 143 5.96 20.55 -8.38
C ASP A 143 6.05 20.26 -9.87
N VAL A 144 5.95 21.32 -10.66
CA VAL A 144 5.87 21.23 -12.12
C VAL A 144 7.21 20.76 -12.68
N GLY A 145 7.36 19.44 -12.81
CA GLY A 145 8.52 18.77 -13.40
C GLY A 145 8.21 18.05 -14.72
N THR A 146 9.16 17.25 -15.21
CA THR A 146 9.17 16.57 -16.52
C THR A 146 7.96 15.66 -16.82
N HIS A 147 7.18 15.27 -15.80
CA HIS A 147 6.03 14.38 -15.96
C HIS A 147 4.65 15.01 -15.68
N ASN A 148 4.56 16.18 -15.03
CA ASN A 148 3.28 16.79 -14.66
C ASN A 148 3.22 18.27 -15.05
N LYS A 149 2.37 18.60 -16.03
CA LYS A 149 2.15 19.98 -16.53
C LYS A 149 1.17 20.81 -15.68
N LEU A 150 0.65 20.26 -14.58
CA LEU A 150 -0.31 20.90 -13.67
C LEU A 150 0.01 20.51 -12.23
N VAL A 151 -0.14 21.46 -11.30
CA VAL A 151 -0.10 21.21 -9.86
C VAL A 151 -1.20 20.21 -9.49
N ASN A 152 -0.86 19.06 -8.89
CA ASN A 152 -1.82 18.02 -8.53
C ASN A 152 -1.62 17.51 -7.10
N THR A 153 -2.53 17.87 -6.20
CA THR A 153 -2.48 17.43 -4.79
C THR A 153 -2.83 15.95 -4.57
N SER A 154 -3.02 15.15 -5.62
CA SER A 154 -3.37 13.73 -5.54
C SER A 154 -2.39 12.90 -4.72
N PHE A 155 -1.12 13.35 -4.60
CA PHE A 155 -0.11 12.66 -3.82
C PHE A 155 0.19 13.32 -2.46
N GLN A 156 -0.54 14.37 -2.11
CA GLN A 156 -0.44 15.00 -0.79
C GLN A 156 -1.17 14.17 0.26
N VAL A 157 -0.55 14.09 1.42
CA VAL A 157 -1.11 13.47 2.63
C VAL A 157 -1.06 14.45 3.79
N PRO A 158 -1.96 14.33 4.78
CA PRO A 158 -1.92 15.14 5.99
C PRO A 158 -0.59 14.94 6.73
N LEU A 159 -0.05 16.05 7.21
CA LEU A 159 1.20 16.08 7.97
C LEU A 159 0.92 16.05 9.47
N LEU A 160 1.75 15.32 10.20
CA LEU A 160 1.86 15.43 11.65
C LEU A 160 2.39 16.82 12.02
N THR A 161 1.56 17.61 12.70
CA THR A 161 1.93 18.94 13.21
C THR A 161 2.18 18.95 14.71
N TYR A 162 1.57 18.00 15.44
CA TYR A 162 1.75 17.87 16.88
C TYR A 162 3.10 17.23 17.21
N ASP A 163 3.75 17.73 18.27
CA ASP A 163 5.02 17.21 18.74
C ASP A 163 4.80 15.95 19.59
N ILE A 164 5.32 14.82 19.11
CA ILE A 164 5.25 13.53 19.81
C ILE A 164 6.60 13.29 20.45
N ASN A 165 6.68 13.40 21.77
CA ASN A 165 7.91 13.16 22.51
C ASN A 165 8.35 11.69 22.46
N HIS A 166 7.40 10.76 22.58
CA HIS A 166 7.67 9.33 22.63
C HIS A 166 6.73 8.56 21.70
N TYR A 167 7.30 7.87 20.72
CA TYR A 167 6.56 7.01 19.82
C TYR A 167 6.33 5.63 20.45
N ASN A 168 5.08 5.16 20.41
CA ASN A 168 4.70 3.81 20.73
C ASN A 168 5.10 2.86 19.57
N LEU A 169 6.34 2.37 19.62
CA LEU A 169 6.93 1.52 18.59
C LEU A 169 6.89 0.03 18.97
N PRO A 170 6.16 -0.83 18.23
CA PRO A 170 6.06 -2.25 18.52
C PRO A 170 7.39 -2.97 18.25
N LYS A 171 7.64 -4.12 18.88
CA LYS A 171 8.70 -5.01 18.36
C LYS A 171 8.23 -5.61 17.05
N PHE A 172 9.16 -5.87 16.14
CA PHE A 172 8.83 -6.41 14.82
C PHE A 172 8.11 -7.77 14.87
N ASN A 173 8.38 -8.60 15.88
CA ASN A 173 7.76 -9.93 16.03
C ASN A 173 6.48 -9.92 16.88
N ASP A 174 6.07 -8.77 17.42
CA ASP A 174 4.81 -8.67 18.18
C ASP A 174 3.61 -8.65 17.21
N LYS A 175 2.39 -8.45 17.74
CA LYS A 175 1.13 -8.26 16.97
C LYS A 175 1.10 -6.94 16.16
N SER A 176 2.24 -6.50 15.65
CA SER A 176 2.32 -5.37 14.72
C SER A 176 1.67 -5.72 13.39
N LEU A 177 1.02 -4.74 12.77
CA LEU A 177 0.42 -4.91 11.46
C LEU A 177 1.47 -4.87 10.36
N LYS A 178 1.43 -5.90 9.51
CA LYS A 178 2.33 -6.09 8.39
C LYS A 178 1.51 -6.26 7.12
N TYR A 179 1.94 -5.55 6.08
CA TYR A 179 1.30 -5.56 4.77
C TYR A 179 2.30 -6.03 3.73
N ASP A 180 1.83 -6.84 2.79
CA ASP A 180 2.63 -7.28 1.65
C ASP A 180 2.79 -6.17 0.60
N VAL A 181 3.49 -6.49 -0.48
CA VAL A 181 3.73 -5.56 -1.60
C VAL A 181 2.44 -5.18 -2.36
N PHE A 182 1.35 -5.94 -2.17
CA PHE A 182 0.02 -5.68 -2.71
C PHE A 182 -0.84 -4.85 -1.76
N PHE A 183 -0.31 -4.46 -0.59
CA PHE A 183 -0.99 -3.76 0.50
C PHE A 183 -2.02 -4.63 1.24
N GLU A 184 -1.89 -5.95 1.17
CA GLU A 184 -2.77 -6.90 1.85
C GLU A 184 -2.21 -7.25 3.24
N GLN A 185 -3.07 -7.30 4.27
CA GLN A 185 -2.66 -7.59 5.64
C GLN A 185 -2.23 -9.06 5.80
N LEU A 186 -0.96 -9.29 6.16
CA LEU A 186 -0.38 -10.63 6.18
C LEU A 186 -0.97 -11.56 7.25
N ASN A 187 -1.37 -11.02 8.40
CA ASN A 187 -1.88 -11.83 9.51
C ASN A 187 -3.38 -12.16 9.41
N LEU A 188 -4.08 -11.67 8.37
CA LEU A 188 -5.53 -11.77 8.31
C LEU A 188 -6.00 -13.23 8.27
N ALA A 189 -5.29 -14.12 7.56
CA ALA A 189 -5.62 -15.53 7.47
C ALA A 189 -5.65 -16.20 8.86
N ASP A 190 -4.60 -15.99 9.65
CA ASP A 190 -4.51 -16.50 11.02
C ASP A 190 -5.60 -15.92 11.93
N GLU A 191 -5.91 -14.62 11.79
CA GLU A 191 -6.96 -13.94 12.56
C GLU A 191 -8.35 -14.51 12.31
N ILE A 192 -8.63 -15.00 11.10
CA ILE A 192 -9.93 -15.57 10.73
C ILE A 192 -9.94 -17.10 10.76
N GLY A 193 -8.85 -17.73 11.22
CA GLY A 193 -8.77 -19.18 11.44
C GLY A 193 -8.49 -20.03 10.20
N PHE A 194 -7.79 -19.49 9.20
CA PHE A 194 -7.37 -20.22 7.99
C PHE A 194 -5.85 -20.38 7.92
N PRO A 195 -5.32 -21.49 7.37
CA PRO A 195 -3.87 -21.64 7.17
C PRO A 195 -3.35 -20.56 6.20
N SER A 196 -2.41 -19.74 6.66
CA SER A 196 -1.81 -18.66 5.88
C SER A 196 -1.18 -19.13 4.56
N ASP A 197 -0.68 -20.36 4.50
CA ASP A 197 -0.10 -20.97 3.31
C ASP A 197 -1.15 -21.57 2.35
N GLU A 198 -2.39 -21.74 2.77
CA GLU A 198 -3.49 -22.17 1.89
C GLU A 198 -4.35 -21.00 1.41
N MET A 199 -4.09 -19.79 1.89
CA MET A 199 -4.94 -18.62 1.67
C MET A 199 -4.27 -17.52 0.84
N CYS A 200 -4.98 -17.03 -0.18
CA CYS A 200 -4.66 -15.80 -0.89
C CYS A 200 -5.59 -14.69 -0.42
N ILE A 201 -5.02 -13.68 0.24
CA ILE A 201 -5.70 -12.43 0.58
C ILE A 201 -5.47 -11.46 -0.58
N ASP A 202 -6.56 -10.97 -1.19
CA ASP A 202 -6.59 -10.15 -2.40
C ASP A 202 -7.79 -9.19 -2.36
N LEU A 203 -7.91 -8.41 -1.28
CA LEU A 203 -9.01 -7.46 -1.06
C LEU A 203 -8.92 -6.23 -1.97
N PHE A 204 -7.72 -5.90 -2.47
CA PHE A 204 -7.50 -4.94 -3.55
C PHE A 204 -7.70 -5.53 -4.95
N GLY A 205 -7.74 -6.86 -5.08
CA GLY A 205 -8.14 -7.58 -6.30
C GLY A 205 -7.05 -7.65 -7.39
N ASN A 206 -5.80 -7.30 -7.08
CA ASN A 206 -4.68 -7.27 -8.03
C ASN A 206 -3.64 -8.38 -7.84
N LYS A 207 -3.77 -9.24 -6.83
CA LYS A 207 -2.86 -10.37 -6.57
C LYS A 207 -3.16 -11.59 -7.43
N ASN A 208 -4.43 -11.79 -7.83
CA ASN A 208 -4.86 -12.82 -8.79
C ASN A 208 -4.60 -14.27 -8.38
N ASN A 209 -4.23 -14.55 -7.13
CA ASN A 209 -3.94 -15.89 -6.63
C ASN A 209 -3.04 -16.74 -7.56
N THR A 210 -1.94 -16.15 -8.06
CA THR A 210 -1.07 -16.83 -9.04
C THR A 210 -0.37 -18.08 -8.50
N ASN A 211 -0.29 -18.21 -7.17
CA ASN A 211 0.17 -19.42 -6.47
C ASN A 211 -0.90 -20.53 -6.34
N ASN A 212 -2.10 -20.37 -6.89
CA ASN A 212 -3.20 -21.34 -6.84
C ASN A 212 -3.54 -21.82 -5.42
N ARG A 213 -3.58 -20.87 -4.47
CA ARG A 213 -3.99 -21.14 -3.09
C ARG A 213 -5.44 -21.62 -3.07
N ARG A 214 -5.75 -22.57 -2.17
CA ARG A 214 -7.08 -23.16 -2.05
C ARG A 214 -8.12 -22.13 -1.64
N TYR A 215 -7.81 -21.34 -0.62
CA TYR A 215 -8.71 -20.30 -0.14
C TYR A 215 -8.37 -18.98 -0.80
N TRP A 216 -9.36 -18.29 -1.34
CA TRP A 216 -9.16 -16.97 -1.96
C TRP A 216 -10.17 -15.98 -1.37
N LEU A 217 -9.66 -15.02 -0.60
CA LEU A 217 -10.42 -13.92 -0.04
C LEU A 217 -10.24 -12.69 -0.90
N THR A 218 -11.30 -12.27 -1.59
CA THR A 218 -11.23 -11.16 -2.55
C THR A 218 -12.56 -10.45 -2.69
N ASN A 219 -12.53 -9.18 -3.11
CA ASN A 219 -13.73 -8.46 -3.56
C ASN A 219 -14.13 -8.81 -5.00
N ARG A 220 -13.36 -9.68 -5.68
CA ARG A 220 -13.66 -10.12 -7.04
C ARG A 220 -14.70 -11.22 -7.07
N HIS A 221 -15.49 -11.17 -8.14
CA HIS A 221 -16.43 -12.21 -8.49
C HIS A 221 -15.75 -13.29 -9.32
N LEU A 222 -15.80 -14.52 -8.82
CA LEU A 222 -15.16 -15.68 -9.42
C LEU A 222 -16.14 -16.85 -9.49
N ASP A 223 -15.91 -17.78 -10.42
CA ASP A 223 -16.74 -18.97 -10.64
C ASP A 223 -16.35 -20.13 -9.71
N TYR A 224 -15.97 -19.83 -8.46
CA TYR A 224 -15.59 -20.80 -7.43
C TYR A 224 -16.67 -20.92 -6.35
N MET A 225 -16.63 -22.01 -5.57
CA MET A 225 -17.55 -22.20 -4.45
C MET A 225 -17.31 -21.13 -3.39
N VAL A 226 -18.35 -20.35 -3.10
CA VAL A 226 -18.33 -19.36 -2.01
C VAL A 226 -18.50 -20.09 -0.68
N ILE A 227 -17.50 -19.98 0.19
CA ILE A 227 -17.55 -20.43 1.58
C ILE A 227 -18.29 -19.40 2.42
N LYS A 228 -17.97 -18.11 2.21
CA LYS A 228 -18.50 -17.01 3.01
C LYS A 228 -18.55 -15.70 2.22
N GLU A 229 -19.52 -14.86 2.56
CA GLU A 229 -19.68 -13.52 2.00
C GLU A 229 -19.65 -12.50 3.13
N PHE A 230 -18.84 -11.45 2.96
CA PHE A 230 -18.72 -10.34 3.89
C PHE A 230 -19.17 -9.04 3.24
N ALA A 231 -19.75 -8.17 4.06
CA ALA A 231 -20.12 -6.82 3.68
C ALA A 231 -18.88 -5.96 3.37
N LEU A 232 -19.10 -4.80 2.77
CA LEU A 232 -18.08 -3.78 2.56
C LEU A 232 -18.55 -2.47 3.21
N GLN A 233 -18.55 -2.45 4.54
CA GLN A 233 -19.13 -1.39 5.38
C GLN A 233 -18.12 -0.74 6.33
N LEU A 234 -17.23 -1.54 6.94
CA LEU A 234 -16.16 -1.06 7.82
C LEU A 234 -14.91 -0.68 7.05
N LYS A 235 -14.13 0.23 7.63
CA LYS A 235 -12.83 0.70 7.13
C LYS A 235 -11.74 0.50 8.19
N PRO A 236 -10.58 -0.07 7.84
CA PRO A 236 -10.26 -0.59 6.50
C PRO A 236 -11.02 -1.89 6.20
N HIS A 237 -10.94 -2.36 4.94
CA HIS A 237 -11.85 -3.41 4.46
C HIS A 237 -11.67 -4.76 5.16
N GLU A 238 -10.49 -5.02 5.74
CA GLU A 238 -10.16 -6.21 6.53
C GLU A 238 -11.09 -6.35 7.74
N LEU A 239 -11.53 -5.23 8.32
CA LEU A 239 -12.42 -5.24 9.49
C LEU A 239 -13.77 -5.90 9.20
N ASN A 240 -14.26 -5.87 7.95
CA ASN A 240 -15.50 -6.56 7.61
C ASN A 240 -15.35 -8.08 7.74
N VAL A 241 -14.15 -8.59 7.48
CA VAL A 241 -13.81 -10.01 7.57
C VAL A 241 -13.52 -10.39 9.03
N ILE A 242 -12.73 -9.58 9.74
CA ILE A 242 -12.38 -9.79 11.15
C ILE A 242 -13.62 -9.78 12.05
N TYR A 243 -14.55 -8.84 11.84
CA TYR A 243 -15.80 -8.77 12.62
C TYR A 243 -16.94 -9.60 12.03
N ASP A 244 -16.66 -10.41 11.03
CA ASP A 244 -17.60 -11.33 10.42
C ASP A 244 -18.93 -10.69 9.97
N LEU A 245 -18.84 -9.51 9.35
CA LEU A 245 -20.03 -8.79 8.89
C LEU A 245 -20.57 -9.44 7.63
N SER A 246 -21.72 -10.10 7.71
CA SER A 246 -22.36 -10.72 6.56
C SER A 246 -22.83 -9.70 5.52
N GLY A 247 -22.57 -9.97 4.23
CA GLY A 247 -23.05 -9.14 3.13
C GLY A 247 -22.36 -9.47 1.81
N LYS A 248 -22.75 -8.79 0.73
CA LYS A 248 -22.19 -9.02 -0.62
C LYS A 248 -21.16 -7.93 -0.97
N GLY A 249 -19.91 -8.14 -0.60
CA GLY A 249 -18.82 -7.20 -0.93
C GLY A 249 -17.45 -7.85 -1.02
N ILE A 250 -17.14 -8.78 -0.11
CA ILE A 250 -15.92 -9.58 -0.10
C ILE A 250 -16.35 -11.04 -0.05
N PHE A 251 -15.66 -11.91 -0.77
CA PHE A 251 -15.98 -13.31 -0.91
C PHE A 251 -14.78 -14.14 -0.49
N LEU A 252 -15.04 -15.15 0.34
CA LEU A 252 -14.10 -16.22 0.62
C LEU A 252 -14.50 -17.43 -0.22
N TYR A 253 -13.62 -17.82 -1.14
CA TYR A 253 -13.81 -18.95 -2.04
C TYR A 253 -12.99 -20.18 -1.63
N ASP A 254 -13.51 -21.38 -1.93
CA ASP A 254 -12.70 -22.59 -2.10
C ASP A 254 -12.47 -22.80 -3.61
N THR A 255 -11.23 -22.66 -4.05
CA THR A 255 -10.86 -22.68 -5.48
C THR A 255 -10.83 -24.08 -6.08
N PHE A 256 -10.95 -25.13 -5.26
CA PHE A 256 -11.01 -26.51 -5.75
C PHE A 256 -12.40 -26.90 -6.27
N TYR A 257 -13.43 -26.14 -5.91
CA TYR A 257 -14.81 -26.42 -6.30
C TYR A 257 -15.37 -25.29 -7.18
N LYS A 258 -16.09 -25.66 -8.24
CA LYS A 258 -16.78 -24.68 -9.08
C LYS A 258 -18.01 -24.15 -8.36
N GLY A 259 -18.22 -22.84 -8.47
CA GLY A 259 -19.42 -22.17 -7.99
C GLY A 259 -20.46 -21.99 -9.09
N ASN A 260 -21.53 -21.27 -8.74
CA ASN A 260 -22.51 -20.81 -9.71
C ASN A 260 -21.91 -19.69 -10.57
N LYS A 261 -22.20 -19.70 -11.87
CA LYS A 261 -21.84 -18.59 -12.75
C LYS A 261 -22.56 -17.33 -12.32
N ILE A 262 -21.81 -16.24 -12.20
CA ILE A 262 -22.33 -14.96 -11.73
C ILE A 262 -22.95 -14.19 -12.91
N VAL A 263 -24.11 -13.58 -12.68
CA VAL A 263 -24.81 -12.80 -13.70
C VAL A 263 -24.10 -11.47 -13.90
N HIS A 264 -23.85 -11.07 -15.15
CA HIS A 264 -23.12 -9.84 -15.51
C HIS A 264 -23.64 -8.57 -14.81
N ASN A 265 -24.96 -8.45 -14.63
CA ASN A 265 -25.58 -7.31 -13.96
C ASN A 265 -25.21 -7.22 -12.47
N GLU A 266 -25.05 -8.35 -11.78
CA GLU A 266 -24.67 -8.38 -10.36
C GLU A 266 -23.24 -7.86 -10.18
N ILE A 267 -22.32 -8.27 -11.05
CA ILE A 267 -20.92 -7.79 -11.07
C ILE A 267 -20.88 -6.26 -11.23
N LYS A 268 -21.73 -5.71 -12.11
CA LYS A 268 -21.76 -4.27 -12.37
C LYS A 268 -22.27 -3.48 -11.16
N LEU A 269 -23.31 -3.96 -10.47
CA LEU A 269 -23.84 -3.35 -9.25
C LEU A 269 -22.80 -3.36 -8.13
N LEU A 270 -22.07 -4.47 -7.97
CA LEU A 270 -21.08 -4.62 -6.91
C LEU A 270 -19.84 -3.77 -7.15
N LYS A 271 -19.38 -3.65 -8.40
CA LYS A 271 -18.35 -2.64 -8.76
C LYS A 271 -18.79 -1.21 -8.43
N ALA A 272 -20.06 -0.87 -8.68
CA ALA A 272 -20.57 0.45 -8.31
C ALA A 272 -20.62 0.64 -6.79
N SER A 273 -20.95 -0.41 -6.03
CA SER A 273 -20.91 -0.43 -4.57
C SER A 273 -19.49 -0.23 -4.04
N GLU A 274 -18.50 -0.90 -4.62
CA GLU A 274 -17.08 -0.74 -4.28
C GLU A 274 -16.59 0.69 -4.50
N VAL A 275 -16.89 1.28 -5.67
CA VAL A 275 -16.56 2.68 -5.96
C VAL A 275 -17.23 3.61 -4.95
N ARG A 276 -18.48 3.32 -4.57
CA ARG A 276 -19.18 4.11 -3.54
C ARG A 276 -18.55 3.97 -2.16
N TYR A 277 -18.05 2.79 -1.82
CA TYR A 277 -17.33 2.55 -0.57
C TYR A 277 -16.01 3.34 -0.54
N ASP A 278 -15.25 3.34 -1.64
CA ASP A 278 -13.97 4.05 -1.75
C ASP A 278 -14.16 5.58 -1.69
N VAL A 279 -15.17 6.11 -2.38
CA VAL A 279 -15.46 7.56 -2.46
C VAL A 279 -16.20 8.05 -1.21
N ARG A 280 -15.45 8.66 -0.28
CA ARG A 280 -16.00 9.17 0.99
C ARG A 280 -16.80 10.46 0.82
N ALA A 281 -18.02 10.49 1.36
CA ALA A 281 -18.79 11.72 1.59
C ALA A 281 -18.97 12.65 0.37
N VAL A 282 -18.93 12.13 -0.86
CA VAL A 282 -19.20 12.90 -2.07
C VAL A 282 -20.67 12.72 -2.47
N SER A 283 -21.40 13.81 -2.66
CA SER A 283 -22.77 13.77 -3.17
C SER A 283 -22.80 13.54 -4.69
N ASN A 284 -23.90 13.00 -5.20
CA ASN A 284 -24.07 12.79 -6.66
C ASN A 284 -23.92 14.10 -7.44
N LYS A 285 -24.37 15.24 -6.88
CA LYS A 285 -24.19 16.57 -7.46
C LYS A 285 -22.70 16.93 -7.62
N ARG A 286 -21.88 16.65 -6.61
CA ARG A 286 -20.42 16.90 -6.66
C ARG A 286 -19.71 15.97 -7.64
N LEU A 287 -20.13 14.71 -7.72
CA LEU A 287 -19.60 13.76 -8.72
C LEU A 287 -19.90 14.23 -10.15
N LEU A 288 -21.13 14.67 -10.41
CA LEU A 288 -21.49 15.23 -11.72
C LEU A 288 -20.68 16.49 -12.04
N SER A 289 -20.50 17.41 -11.08
CA SER A 289 -19.67 18.60 -11.32
C SER A 289 -18.21 18.26 -11.62
N LEU A 290 -17.65 17.24 -10.95
CA LEU A 290 -16.30 16.76 -11.22
C LEU A 290 -16.20 16.16 -12.62
N LEU A 291 -17.15 15.33 -13.02
CA LEU A 291 -17.21 14.75 -14.36
C LEU A 291 -17.27 15.85 -15.44
N TRP A 292 -18.12 16.86 -15.26
CA TRP A 292 -18.21 18.00 -16.18
C TRP A 292 -16.89 18.79 -16.26
N TYR A 293 -16.23 19.01 -15.12
CA TYR A 293 -14.93 19.67 -15.07
C TYR A 293 -13.85 18.89 -15.86
N GLU A 294 -13.76 17.58 -15.65
CA GLU A 294 -12.80 16.71 -16.35
C GLU A 294 -13.07 16.65 -17.86
N LEU A 295 -14.34 16.52 -18.27
CA LEU A 295 -14.74 16.53 -19.67
C LEU A 295 -14.34 17.86 -20.34
N LYS A 296 -14.68 19.00 -19.72
CA LYS A 296 -14.32 20.33 -20.22
C LYS A 296 -12.81 20.45 -20.38
N ASN A 297 -12.03 20.06 -19.38
CA ASN A 297 -10.57 20.08 -19.45
C ASN A 297 -10.00 19.21 -20.57
N LYS A 298 -10.57 18.02 -20.79
CA LYS A 298 -10.18 17.14 -21.90
C LYS A 298 -10.43 17.81 -23.26
N PHE A 299 -11.59 18.46 -23.45
CA PHE A 299 -11.90 19.21 -24.67
C PHE A 299 -10.91 20.38 -24.90
N TYR A 300 -10.62 21.19 -23.88
CA TYR A 300 -9.63 22.28 -24.01
C TYR A 300 -8.22 21.79 -24.38
N ARG A 301 -7.81 20.61 -23.89
CA ARG A 301 -6.51 20.01 -24.21
C ARG A 301 -6.42 19.51 -25.65
N VAL A 302 -7.55 19.10 -26.25
CA VAL A 302 -7.61 18.66 -27.65
C VAL A 302 -7.58 19.86 -28.60
N ILE A 303 -8.24 20.97 -28.24
CA ILE A 303 -8.29 22.18 -29.08
C ILE A 303 -6.96 22.96 -29.08
N LYS A 304 -6.16 22.87 -28.02
CA LYS A 304 -4.85 23.54 -27.90
C LYS A 304 -3.66 22.73 -28.42
N LYS A 305 -3.89 21.53 -28.98
CA LYS A 305 -2.85 20.72 -29.65
C LYS A 305 -2.96 20.89 -31.15
#